data_AF-A0A933TYK1-F1
#
_entry.id   AF-A0A933TYK1-F1
#
_cell.length_a   1.000
_cell.length_b   1.000
_cell.length_c   1.000
_cell.angle_alpha   90.00
_cell.angle_beta   90.00
_cell.angle_gamma   90.00
#
_symmetry.space_group_name_H-M   'P 1'
#
loop_
_entity.id
_entity.type
_entity.pdbx_description
1 polymer ?
#
loop_
_entity_poly.entity_id
_entity_poly.type
_entity_poly.pdbx_seq_one_letter_code
_entity_poly.pdbx_strand_id
1 'polypeptide(L)' 'MSTRADDERDRIPEPTGAARRSLCPSCKHVQRVTSAKSSVFWLCARSKADARFPKYPPQPVVSCSGHER' A
#
# COMPACT_ATOMS: atom_id res chain seq x y z
N MET A 1 28.89 6.46 -42.73
CA MET A 1 28.03 5.26 -42.90
C MET A 1 27.51 4.88 -41.52
N SER A 2 26.25 5.21 -41.26
CA SER A 2 25.52 4.97 -40.01
C SER A 2 25.25 3.49 -39.77
N THR A 3 25.35 3.00 -38.53
CA THR A 3 24.37 2.05 -37.97
C THR A 3 24.28 2.15 -36.44
N ARG A 4 23.14 2.72 -35.99
CA ARG A 4 22.27 2.34 -34.85
C ARG A 4 22.96 1.94 -33.54
N ALA A 5 22.97 2.75 -32.49
CA ALA A 5 21.81 3.18 -31.68
C ALA A 5 20.95 2.00 -31.17
N ASP A 6 20.75 2.00 -29.84
CA ASP A 6 19.74 1.26 -29.07
C ASP A 6 20.04 -0.19 -28.60
N ASP A 7 20.76 -0.31 -27.49
CA ASP A 7 20.68 -1.48 -26.58
C ASP A 7 20.62 -1.04 -25.11
N GLU A 8 19.84 0.00 -24.81
CA GLU A 8 19.58 0.44 -23.42
C GLU A 8 18.09 0.76 -23.22
N ARG A 9 17.22 0.06 -23.96
CA ARG A 9 15.75 0.14 -23.84
C ARG A 9 15.17 -0.98 -22.98
N ASP A 10 15.91 -1.54 -22.03
CA ASP A 10 15.31 -2.49 -21.09
C ASP A 10 16.03 -2.44 -19.74
N ARG A 11 15.94 -1.29 -19.09
CA ARG A 11 16.13 -1.29 -17.65
C ARG A 11 15.04 -0.45 -17.03
N ILE A 12 13.90 -1.11 -16.79
CA ILE A 12 12.92 -0.62 -15.84
C ILE A 12 13.68 -0.52 -14.51
N PRO A 13 13.88 0.68 -13.94
CA PRO A 13 14.51 0.78 -12.64
C PRO A 13 13.59 0.09 -11.64
N GLU A 14 14.09 -0.99 -11.04
CA GLU A 14 13.46 -1.67 -9.91
C GLU A 14 13.03 -0.61 -8.90
N PRO A 15 11.75 -0.51 -8.52
CA PRO A 15 11.30 0.50 -7.58
C PRO A 15 11.91 0.20 -6.21
N THR A 16 13.11 0.74 -5.98
CA THR A 16 13.79 0.84 -4.67
C THR A 16 13.07 1.92 -3.87
N GLY A 17 11.79 1.69 -3.65
CA GLY A 17 10.98 2.39 -2.69
C GLY A 17 10.91 1.51 -1.46
N ALA A 18 11.85 1.69 -0.54
CA ALA A 18 11.56 1.54 0.88
C ALA A 18 10.55 2.62 1.33
N ALA A 19 9.55 2.91 0.50
CA ALA A 19 8.33 3.58 0.86
C ALA A 19 7.81 2.80 2.05
N ARG A 20 7.79 3.44 3.21
CA ARG A 20 7.32 2.87 4.46
C ARG A 20 5.96 2.24 4.19
N ARG A 21 5.96 0.92 3.94
CA ARG A 21 4.76 0.18 3.60
C ARG A 21 3.85 0.34 4.78
N SER A 22 2.64 0.83 4.54
CA SER A 22 1.64 0.94 5.60
C SER A 22 1.51 -0.41 6.30
N LEU A 23 1.28 -0.42 7.62
CA LEU A 23 1.05 -1.61 8.42
C LEU A 23 -0.31 -2.26 8.11
N CYS A 24 -1.25 -1.49 7.56
CA CYS A 24 -2.58 -1.96 7.18
C CYS A 24 -2.59 -3.25 6.33
N PRO A 25 -1.91 -3.34 5.16
CA PRO A 25 -1.89 -4.54 4.32
C PRO A 25 -1.36 -5.80 5.01
N SER A 26 -0.57 -5.68 6.09
CA SER A 26 -0.08 -6.80 6.88
C SER A 26 -0.88 -7.02 8.16
N CYS A 27 -2.05 -6.40 8.33
CA CYS A 27 -2.87 -6.52 9.53
C CYS A 27 -4.00 -7.53 9.34
N LYS A 28 -4.18 -8.49 10.27
CA LYS A 28 -5.27 -9.48 10.24
C LYS A 28 -6.68 -8.88 10.30
N HIS A 29 -6.80 -7.68 10.88
CA HIS A 29 -8.09 -6.98 11.03
C HIS A 29 -8.43 -6.06 9.86
N VAL A 30 -7.53 -5.89 8.89
CA VAL A 30 -7.79 -5.05 7.73
C VAL A 30 -8.64 -5.82 6.71
N GLN A 31 -9.48 -5.09 6.00
CA GLN A 31 -10.11 -5.56 4.78
C GLN A 31 -9.69 -4.65 3.62
N ARG A 32 -9.18 -5.25 2.54
CA ARG A 32 -8.85 -4.55 1.29
C ARG A 32 -10.15 -4.31 0.52
N VAL A 33 -10.42 -3.05 0.17
CA VAL A 33 -11.57 -2.67 -0.66
C VAL A 33 -11.04 -1.98 -1.91
N THR A 34 -11.21 -2.61 -3.06
CA THR A 34 -10.80 -2.05 -4.36
C THR A 34 -11.99 -1.35 -5.01
N SER A 35 -11.79 -0.09 -5.42
CA SER A 35 -12.80 0.67 -6.17
C SER A 35 -12.60 0.54 -7.67
N ALA A 36 -13.64 0.83 -8.46
CA ALA A 36 -13.65 0.74 -9.92
C ALA A 36 -12.58 1.60 -10.61
N LYS A 37 -12.05 2.63 -9.93
CA LYS A 37 -10.96 3.50 -10.40
C LYS A 37 -9.56 3.02 -9.98
N SER A 38 -9.39 1.73 -9.67
CA SER A 38 -8.14 1.13 -9.18
C SER A 38 -7.62 1.72 -7.85
N SER A 39 -8.45 2.48 -7.12
CA SER A 39 -8.10 2.96 -5.79
C SER A 39 -8.29 1.85 -4.76
N VAL A 40 -7.28 1.65 -3.90
CA VAL A 40 -7.31 0.67 -2.82
C VAL A 40 -7.58 1.37 -1.50
N PHE A 41 -8.68 1.00 -0.85
CA PHE A 41 -9.03 1.43 0.49
C PHE A 41 -8.80 0.30 1.47
N TRP A 42 -8.44 0.66 2.70
CA TRP A 42 -8.24 -0.28 3.79
C TRP A 42 -9.29 0.01 4.86
N LEU A 43 -10.12 -0.98 5.16
CA LEU A 43 -11.12 -0.89 6.20
C LEU A 43 -10.59 -1.59 7.46
N CYS A 44 -10.61 -0.91 8.61
CA CYS A 44 -10.24 -1.50 9.88
C CYS A 44 -11.47 -2.12 10.55
N ALA A 45 -11.52 -3.46 10.64
CA ALA A 45 -12.61 -4.15 11.31
C ALA A 45 -12.66 -3.85 12.82
N ARG A 46 -11.51 -3.49 13.41
CA ARG A 46 -11.40 -3.13 14.84
C ARG A 46 -12.19 -1.87 15.20
N SER A 47 -12.47 -1.00 14.24
CA SER A 47 -13.35 0.16 14.42
C SER A 47 -14.76 -0.22 14.91
N LYS A 48 -15.20 -1.47 14.68
CA LYS A 48 -16.50 -1.97 15.17
C LYS A 48 -16.51 -2.24 16.68
N ALA A 49 -15.38 -2.64 17.25
CA ALA A 49 -15.26 -2.96 18.67
C ALA A 49 -14.68 -1.79 19.48
N ASP A 50 -13.80 -1.00 18.86
CA ASP A 50 -13.08 0.10 19.49
C ASP A 50 -13.20 1.37 18.63
N ALA A 51 -13.92 2.38 19.13
CA ALA A 51 -14.07 3.67 18.47
C ALA A 51 -12.75 4.46 18.31
N ARG A 52 -11.69 4.04 19.02
CA ARG A 52 -10.33 4.59 18.88
C ARG A 52 -9.71 4.32 17.51
N PHE A 53 -10.17 3.28 16.81
CA PHE A 53 -9.67 2.96 15.47
C PHE A 53 -10.64 3.52 14.43
N PRO A 54 -10.18 4.39 13.52
CA PRO A 54 -11.02 4.87 12.42
C PRO A 54 -11.37 3.72 11.46
N LYS A 55 -12.61 3.69 10.98
CA LYS A 55 -13.09 2.68 10.02
C LYS A 55 -12.25 2.66 8.75
N TYR A 56 -11.84 3.83 8.27
CA TYR A 56 -10.93 4.01 7.14
C TYR A 56 -9.72 4.83 7.61
N PRO A 57 -8.64 4.18 8.11
CA PRO A 57 -7.47 4.91 8.56
C PRO A 57 -6.80 5.66 7.39
N PRO A 58 -6.32 6.90 7.62
CA PRO A 58 -5.56 7.63 6.62
C PRO A 58 -4.25 6.89 6.33
N GLN A 59 -3.96 6.72 5.04
CA GLN A 59 -2.76 6.00 4.59
C GLN A 59 -1.65 7.00 4.23
N PRO A 60 -0.37 6.68 4.52
CA PRO A 60 0.13 5.41 5.05
C PRO A 60 0.14 5.31 6.59
N VAL A 61 -0.49 4.27 7.14
CA VAL A 61 -0.36 3.95 8.58
C VAL A 61 1.00 3.35 8.87
N VAL A 62 1.89 4.10 9.51
CA VAL A 62 3.24 3.63 9.89
C VAL A 62 3.36 3.19 11.35
N SER A 63 2.36 3.49 12.18
CA SER A 63 2.26 3.04 13.57
C SER A 63 0.79 2.83 13.93
N CYS A 64 0.46 1.69 14.53
CA CYS A 64 -0.88 1.36 14.96
C CYS A 64 -0.81 0.49 16.22
N SER A 65 -1.36 0.98 17.33
CA SER A 65 -1.43 0.24 18.61
C SER A 65 -2.26 -1.04 18.51
N GLY A 66 -3.06 -1.17 17.46
CA GLY A 66 -3.88 -2.33 17.18
C GLY A 66 -3.47 -3.14 15.96
N HIS A 67 -2.23 -2.98 15.50
CA HIS A 67 -1.70 -3.84 14.46
C HIS A 67 -1.51 -5.26 14.99
N GLU A 68 -1.96 -6.24 14.22
CA GLU A 68 -1.67 -7.65 14.47
C GLU A 68 -1.48 -8.34 13.13
N ARG A 69 -0.38 -9.07 12.96
CA ARG A 69 0.08 -9.60 11.68
C ARG A 69 -0.38 -11.02 11.40
#